data_AF-A0A0F8Y058-F1
#
_entry.id   AF-A0A0F8Y058-F1
#
_cell.length_a   1.000
_cell.length_b   1.000
_cell.length_c   1.000
_cell.angle_alpha   90.00
_cell.angle_beta   90.00
_cell.angle_gamma   90.00
#
_symmetry.space_group_name_H-M   'P 1'
#
loop_
_entity.id
_entity.type
_entity.pdbx_description
1 polymer ?
#
loop_
_entity_poly.entity_id
_entity_poly.type
_entity_poly.pdbx_seq_one_letter_code
_entity_poly.pdbx_strand_id
1 'polypeptide(L)'
;MNYSEIRMEFEKLGAFILPAKYLDDHDALYLICDSKDEPYVGSSHRLTGNLAQHLGGNVSNYKRKQIIDPNSDVLFIPLVPHPPKIDFEGNRVREGPYPETLREESRMIKYFQPSLNRRSR
;
A
#
# COMPACT_ATOMS: atom_id res chain seq x y z
N MET A 1 9.16 -3.82 14.78
CA MET A 1 10.18 -3.06 14.03
C MET A 1 9.71 -1.62 13.93
N ASN A 2 10.64 -0.66 13.92
CA ASN A 2 10.37 0.75 13.67
C ASN A 2 10.30 1.04 12.15
N TYR A 3 9.89 2.26 11.75
CA TYR A 3 9.76 2.61 10.33
C TYR A 3 11.06 2.46 9.54
N SER A 4 12.20 2.89 10.10
CA SER A 4 13.51 2.81 9.41
C SER A 4 13.92 1.36 9.13
N GLU A 5 13.68 0.45 10.07
CA GLU A 5 13.95 -0.99 9.90
C GLU A 5 13.09 -1.58 8.78
N ILE A 6 11.78 -1.31 8.78
CA ILE A 6 10.86 -1.84 7.76
C ILE A 6 11.19 -1.24 6.39
N ARG A 7 11.54 0.05 6.34
CA ARG A 7 11.96 0.74 5.11
C ARG A 7 13.16 0.05 4.46
N MET A 8 14.21 -0.27 5.22
CA MET A 8 15.37 -0.97 4.67
C MET A 8 15.00 -2.32 4.06
N GLU A 9 14.07 -3.05 4.68
CA GLU A 9 13.59 -4.33 4.14
C GLU A 9 12.76 -4.14 2.86
N PHE A 10 11.94 -3.09 2.78
CA PHE A 10 11.24 -2.71 1.55
C PHE A 10 12.23 -2.36 0.43
N GLU A 11 13.26 -1.58 0.72
CA GLU A 11 14.30 -1.22 -0.26
C GLU A 11 15.05 -2.46 -0.77
N LYS A 12 15.35 -3.45 0.09
CA LYS A 12 15.93 -4.74 -0.31
C LYS A 12 15.02 -5.55 -1.22
N LEU A 13 13.70 -5.42 -1.06
CA LEU A 13 12.70 -6.02 -1.93
C LEU A 13 12.51 -5.28 -3.25
N GLY A 14 13.29 -4.22 -3.51
CA GLY A 14 13.20 -3.40 -4.72
C GLY A 14 12.08 -2.37 -4.67
N ALA A 15 11.70 -1.89 -3.49
CA ALA A 15 10.73 -0.82 -3.36
C ALA A 15 11.24 0.48 -4.01
N PHE A 16 10.33 1.18 -4.67
CA PHE A 16 10.54 2.51 -5.19
C PHE A 16 10.06 3.53 -4.17
N ILE A 17 10.78 4.65 -4.05
CA ILE A 17 10.34 5.81 -3.29
C ILE A 17 9.77 6.81 -4.28
N LEU A 18 8.52 7.19 -4.08
CA LEU A 18 7.88 8.22 -4.89
C LEU A 18 6.98 9.08 -4.01
N PRO A 19 7.02 10.42 -4.15
CA PRO A 19 6.02 11.27 -3.54
C PRO A 19 4.62 10.81 -3.96
N ALA A 20 3.69 10.72 -3.00
CA ALA A 20 2.36 10.17 -3.22
C ALA A 20 1.72 10.68 -4.52
N LYS A 21 1.77 12.00 -4.74
CA LYS A 21 1.21 12.71 -5.91
C LYS A 21 1.61 12.19 -7.31
N TYR A 22 2.70 11.45 -7.43
CA TYR A 22 3.17 10.91 -8.72
C TYR A 22 2.80 9.43 -8.94
N LEU A 23 2.10 8.80 -8.00
CA LEU A 23 1.61 7.43 -8.15
C LEU A 23 0.49 7.37 -9.19
N ASP A 24 0.68 6.55 -10.23
CA ASP A 24 -0.25 6.40 -11.36
C ASP A 24 -0.76 4.96 -11.49
N ASP A 25 -1.89 4.68 -10.84
CA ASP A 25 -2.74 3.49 -11.02
C ASP A 25 -1.98 2.14 -10.96
N HIS A 26 -1.18 1.93 -9.91
CA HIS A 26 -0.41 0.69 -9.71
C HIS A 26 -1.06 -0.30 -8.72
N ASP A 27 -1.05 -1.58 -9.07
CA ASP A 27 -1.15 -2.67 -8.09
C ASP A 27 0.15 -2.68 -7.27
N ALA A 28 0.07 -2.39 -5.97
CA ALA A 28 1.27 -2.24 -5.15
C ALA A 28 1.06 -2.62 -3.68
N LEU A 29 2.12 -3.15 -3.08
CA LEU A 29 2.33 -3.05 -1.64
C LEU A 29 2.93 -1.68 -1.35
N TYR A 30 2.49 -1.02 -0.29
CA TYR A 30 3.07 0.25 0.12
C TYR A 30 3.36 0.29 1.61
N LEU A 31 4.38 1.06 1.96
CA LEU A 31 4.80 1.42 3.30
C LEU A 31 4.74 2.94 3.41
N ILE A 32 4.06 3.40 4.45
CA ILE A 32 3.94 4.81 4.83
C ILE A 32 4.09 4.93 6.35
N CYS A 33 4.29 6.15 6.84
CA CYS A 33 4.25 6.44 8.26
C CYS A 33 3.42 7.68 8.55
N ASP A 34 2.97 7.81 9.80
CA ASP A 34 2.37 9.05 10.29
C ASP A 34 3.46 10.08 10.68
N SER A 35 3.02 11.25 11.15
CA SER A 35 3.92 12.32 11.64
C SER A 35 4.74 11.96 12.89
N LYS A 36 4.55 10.76 13.45
CA LYS A 36 5.31 10.22 14.59
C LYS A 36 6.22 9.06 14.18
N ASP A 37 6.46 8.89 12.88
CA ASP A 37 7.22 7.77 12.30
C ASP A 37 6.63 6.39 12.65
N GLU A 38 5.33 6.30 12.92
CA GLU A 38 4.69 5.01 13.13
C GLU A 38 4.40 4.34 11.77
N PRO A 39 4.93 3.14 11.49
CA PRO A 39 4.78 2.50 10.18
C PRO A 39 3.38 1.90 9.97
N TYR A 40 2.92 1.98 8.72
CA TYR A 40 1.75 1.30 8.19
C TYR A 40 2.10 0.60 6.86
N VAL A 41 1.71 -0.65 6.73
CA VAL A 41 1.80 -1.42 5.48
C VAL A 41 0.40 -1.67 4.95
N GLY A 42 0.19 -1.46 3.65
CA GLY A 42 -1.06 -1.78 2.98
C GLY A 42 -0.83 -2.29 1.57
N SER A 43 -1.90 -2.76 0.94
CA SER A 43 -1.94 -3.02 -0.49
C SER A 43 -3.02 -2.18 -1.18
N SER A 44 -2.83 -1.90 -2.45
CA SER A 44 -3.83 -1.24 -3.28
C SER A 44 -3.79 -1.75 -4.70
N HIS A 45 -4.95 -1.73 -5.36
CA HIS A 45 -5.10 -2.08 -6.77
C HIS A 45 -4.94 -0.90 -7.72
N ARG A 46 -4.98 0.29 -7.13
CA ARG A 46 -4.95 1.55 -7.82
C ARG A 46 -4.24 2.53 -6.92
N LEU A 47 -3.00 2.23 -6.54
CA LEU A 47 -2.26 3.19 -5.76
C LEU A 47 -2.07 4.45 -6.61
N THR A 48 -2.80 5.50 -6.26
CA THR A 48 -2.80 6.79 -6.96
C THR A 48 -2.36 7.90 -6.02
N GLY A 49 -2.09 9.08 -6.59
CA GLY A 49 -1.81 10.31 -5.87
C GLY A 49 -2.74 10.66 -4.71
N ASN A 50 -3.94 10.10 -4.68
CA ASN A 50 -4.89 10.26 -3.59
C ASN A 50 -4.87 9.06 -2.62
N LEU A 51 -3.76 8.91 -1.87
CA LEU A 51 -3.61 7.83 -0.87
C LEU A 51 -4.75 7.82 0.16
N ALA A 52 -5.36 8.98 0.42
CA ALA A 52 -6.49 9.14 1.34
C ALA A 52 -7.69 8.27 1.01
N GLN A 53 -7.99 8.19 -0.28
CA GLN A 53 -9.10 7.40 -0.80
C GLN A 53 -8.73 5.91 -0.85
N HIS A 54 -7.44 5.58 -0.91
CA HIS A 54 -6.92 4.22 -1.06
C HIS A 54 -6.70 3.49 0.27
N LEU A 55 -6.53 4.20 1.38
CA LEU A 55 -6.46 3.60 2.71
C LEU A 55 -7.75 2.86 3.14
N GLY A 56 -8.81 2.92 2.34
CA GLY A 56 -9.98 2.04 2.44
C GLY A 56 -10.74 2.13 3.77
N GLY A 57 -11.81 1.34 3.88
CA GLY A 57 -12.61 1.22 5.10
C GLY A 57 -11.89 0.56 6.27
N ASN A 58 -10.75 -0.10 6.02
CA ASN A 58 -9.97 -0.82 7.03
C ASN A 58 -9.11 0.10 7.90
N VAL A 59 -8.87 1.34 7.46
CA VAL A 59 -8.20 2.37 8.25
C VAL A 59 -9.25 3.35 8.77
N SER A 60 -9.30 3.51 10.10
CA SER A 60 -10.22 4.44 10.74
C SER A 60 -10.04 5.86 10.18
N ASN A 61 -11.13 6.64 10.10
CA ASN A 61 -11.10 8.02 9.59
C ASN A 61 -10.06 8.90 10.32
N TYR A 62 -9.83 8.62 11.61
CA TYR A 62 -8.81 9.29 12.42
C TYR A 62 -7.38 8.97 11.93
N LYS A 63 -7.09 7.70 11.67
CA LYS A 63 -5.79 7.26 11.16
C LYS A 63 -5.53 7.72 9.74
N ARG A 64 -6.56 7.74 8.88
CA ARG A 64 -6.45 8.35 7.55
C ARG A 64 -5.88 9.76 7.68
N LYS A 65 -6.48 10.63 8.49
CA LYS A 65 -5.98 12.00 8.69
C LYS A 65 -4.55 12.10 9.26
N GLN A 66 -4.07 11.09 9.98
CA GLN A 66 -2.70 11.07 10.53
C GLN A 66 -1.65 10.54 9.56
N ILE A 67 -2.06 9.64 8.66
CA ILE A 67 -1.20 8.92 7.73
C ILE A 67 -1.03 9.69 6.40
N ILE A 68 -1.97 10.58 6.06
CA ILE A 68 -2.02 11.25 4.76
C ILE A 68 -1.41 12.65 4.87
N ASP A 69 -0.12 12.76 4.63
CA ASP A 69 0.44 13.98 4.02
C ASP A 69 0.70 13.66 2.54
N PRO A 70 0.05 14.35 1.58
CA PRO A 70 0.26 14.12 0.16
C PRO A 70 1.68 14.47 -0.32
N ASN A 71 2.49 15.15 0.50
CA ASN A 71 3.91 15.38 0.25
C ASN A 71 4.81 14.31 0.87
N SER A 72 4.27 13.38 1.64
CA SER A 72 5.07 12.27 2.17
C SER A 72 5.53 11.36 1.06
N ASP A 73 6.78 10.91 1.19
CA ASP A 73 7.33 9.85 0.39
C ASP A 73 6.62 8.53 0.72
N VAL A 74 6.18 7.85 -0.35
CA VAL A 74 5.57 6.54 -0.26
C VAL A 74 6.60 5.54 -0.77
N LEU A 75 6.91 4.54 0.06
CA LEU A 75 7.66 3.39 -0.41
C LEU A 75 6.66 2.40 -0.96
N PHE A 76 6.85 1.95 -2.19
CA PHE A 76 5.97 0.96 -2.78
C PHE A 76 6.72 -0.08 -3.60
N ILE A 77 6.21 -1.30 -3.56
CA ILE A 77 6.68 -2.42 -4.37
C ILE A 77 5.55 -2.67 -5.38
N PRO A 78 5.75 -2.38 -6.67
CA PRO A 78 4.77 -2.74 -7.68
C PRO A 78 4.65 -4.26 -7.67
N LEU A 79 3.44 -4.73 -7.42
CA LEU A 79 3.14 -6.14 -7.64
C LEU A 79 3.00 -6.30 -9.14
N VAL A 80 3.62 -7.35 -9.69
CA VAL A 80 3.58 -7.61 -11.14
C VAL A 80 2.13 -7.48 -11.59
N PRO A 81 1.81 -6.56 -12.52
CA PRO A 81 0.44 -6.42 -12.99
C PRO A 81 0.07 -7.76 -13.60
N HIS A 82 -0.90 -8.45 -13.00
CA HIS A 82 -1.53 -9.55 -13.72
C HIS A 82 -2.10 -8.94 -15.00
N PRO A 83 -1.87 -9.56 -16.17
CA PRO A 83 -2.45 -9.06 -17.39
C PRO A 83 -3.96 -8.90 -17.15
N PRO A 84 -4.55 -7.73 -17.47
CA PRO A 84 -5.95 -7.50 -17.21
C PRO A 84 -6.73 -8.64 -17.84
N LYS A 85 -7.55 -9.35 -17.05
CA LYS A 85 -8.43 -10.34 -17.65
C LYS A 85 -9.35 -9.62 -18.60
N ILE A 86 -9.27 -10.03 -19.87
CA ILE A 86 -10.15 -9.55 -20.91
C ILE A 86 -11.30 -10.55 -20.97
N ASP A 87 -12.54 -10.07 -20.90
CA ASP A 87 -13.68 -10.93 -21.17
C ASP A 87 -13.73 -11.31 -22.65
N PHE A 88 -14.67 -12.18 -23.01
CA PHE A 88 -14.86 -12.60 -24.40
C PHE A 88 -15.27 -11.44 -25.33
N GLU A 89 -15.62 -10.27 -24.79
CA GLU A 89 -16.04 -9.07 -25.52
C GLU A 89 -14.91 -8.05 -25.69
N GLY A 90 -13.71 -8.31 -25.14
CA GLY A 90 -12.59 -7.37 -25.22
C GLY A 90 -12.56 -6.35 -24.08
N ASN A 91 -13.48 -6.40 -23.11
CA ASN A 91 -13.50 -5.47 -21.99
C ASN A 91 -12.53 -5.93 -20.89
N ARG A 92 -11.90 -4.96 -20.23
CA ARG A 92 -11.15 -5.23 -19.00
C ARG A 92 -12.14 -5.63 -17.90
N VAL A 93 -12.07 -6.88 -17.46
CA VAL A 93 -12.77 -7.36 -16.28
C VAL A 93 -12.09 -6.76 -15.06
N ARG A 94 -12.85 -6.02 -14.25
CA ARG A 94 -12.39 -5.58 -12.93
C ARG A 94 -12.25 -6.81 -12.05
N GLU A 95 -11.06 -7.34 -11.94
CA GLU A 95 -10.75 -8.22 -10.82
C GLU A 95 -10.65 -7.33 -9.58
N GLY A 96 -11.44 -7.66 -8.55
CA GLY A 96 -11.25 -7.09 -7.22
C GLY A 96 -9.85 -7.40 -6.70
N PRO A 97 -9.52 -7.06 -5.45
CA PRO A 97 -8.17 -7.24 -4.98
C PRO A 97 -7.67 -8.67 -5.21
N TYR A 98 -6.67 -8.82 -6.08
CA TYR A 98 -6.11 -10.14 -6.40
C TYR A 98 -5.78 -10.83 -5.07
N PRO A 99 -6.20 -12.08 -4.85
CA PRO A 99 -5.95 -12.77 -3.58
C PRO A 99 -4.48 -12.76 -3.16
N GLU A 100 -3.58 -12.62 -4.12
CA GLU A 100 -2.14 -12.48 -3.93
C GLU A 100 -1.74 -11.15 -3.30
N THR A 101 -2.32 -10.00 -3.67
CA THR A 101 -1.96 -8.70 -3.06
C THR A 101 -2.35 -8.65 -1.59
N LEU A 102 -3.54 -9.15 -1.25
CA LEU A 102 -4.02 -9.29 0.13
C LEU A 102 -3.22 -10.33 0.92
N ARG A 103 -2.80 -11.42 0.27
CA ARG A 103 -1.94 -12.44 0.88
C ARG A 103 -0.56 -11.86 1.19
N GLU A 104 0.00 -11.11 0.26
CA GLU A 104 1.28 -10.43 0.41
C GLU A 104 1.23 -9.34 1.49
N GLU A 105 0.19 -8.52 1.50
CA GLU A 105 -0.06 -7.57 2.60
C GLU A 105 -0.12 -8.29 3.95
N SER A 106 -0.92 -9.36 4.03
CA SER A 106 -1.04 -10.16 5.26
C SER A 106 0.29 -10.76 5.70
N ARG A 107 1.13 -11.19 4.74
CA ARG A 107 2.47 -11.72 4.99
C ARG A 107 3.38 -10.64 5.55
N MET A 108 3.42 -9.46 4.92
CA MET A 108 4.23 -8.32 5.35
C MET A 108 3.78 -7.80 6.73
N ILE A 109 2.48 -7.69 6.99
CA ILE A 109 1.96 -7.29 8.31
C ILE A 109 2.37 -8.29 9.39
N LYS A 110 2.29 -9.61 9.12
CA LYS A 110 2.70 -10.64 10.08
C LYS A 110 4.21 -10.59 10.36
N TYR A 111 5.01 -10.35 9.33
CA TYR A 111 6.47 -10.33 9.41
C TYR A 111 6.98 -9.06 10.11
N PHE A 112 6.59 -7.88 9.61
CA PHE A 112 7.09 -6.60 10.11
C PHE A 112 6.39 -6.10 11.38
N GLN A 113 5.15 -6.54 11.59
CA GLN A 113 4.28 -6.13 12.70
C GLN A 113 4.16 -4.59 12.86
N PRO A 114 3.82 -3.84 11.80
CA PRO A 114 3.72 -2.38 11.83
C PRO A 114 2.72 -1.89 12.89
N SER A 115 3.09 -0.85 13.62
CA SER A 115 2.34 -0.37 14.80
C SER A 115 0.94 0.13 14.43
N LEU A 116 0.79 0.78 13.28
CA LEU A 116 -0.50 1.31 12.85
C LEU A 116 -1.47 0.21 12.39
N ASN A 117 -0.97 -0.89 11.84
CA ASN A 117 -1.78 -2.06 11.47
C ASN A 117 -2.30 -2.82 12.69
N ARG A 118 -1.53 -2.88 13.79
CA ARG A 118 -1.94 -3.56 15.04
C ARG A 118 -3.11 -2.90 15.73
N ARG A 119 -3.14 -1.56 15.74
CA ARG A 119 -4.20 -0.77 16.38
C ARG A 119 -5.52 -0.76 15.57
N SER A 120 -5.66 -1.61 14.56
CA SER A 120 -6.74 -1.58 13.56
C SER A 120 -7.81 -2.65 13.77
N ARG A 121 -7.75 -3.40 14.87
CA ARG A 121 -8.76 -4.34 15.31
C ARG A 121 -9.66 -3.72 16.37
#